data_AF-A0AAW2QDN5-F1
#
_entry.id   AF-A0AAW2QDN5-F1
#
_cell.length_a   1.000
_cell.length_b   1.000
_cell.length_c   1.000
_cell.angle_alpha   90.00
_cell.angle_beta   90.00
_cell.angle_gamma   90.00
#
_symmetry.space_group_name_H-M   'P 1'
#
loop_
_entity.id
_entity.type
_entity.pdbx_description
1 polymer ?
#
loop_
_entity_poly.entity_id
_entity_poly.type
_entity_poly.pdbx_seq_one_letter_code
_entity_poly.pdbx_strand_id
1 'polypeptide(L)'
;MANHVRSNSLPSKSHPLMQNVEDHLCRLRASDSSVCSSLASLKDLHETINDVIQLPGIQQALPQEQGKNWANELLDGSLRLLDSCGIARDVTLLVKESVQELESSLRRSRGETGVGHNVDAYMASRKRVTKTVKMCIKNFKGFEQSSPVDVLNMDQDLKTITSTLDRS
;
A
#
# COMPACT_ATOMS: atom_id res chain seq x y z
N MET A 1 -38.99 42.20 -14.36
CA MET A 1 -37.77 42.01 -13.55
C MET A 1 -37.50 40.53 -13.49
N ALA A 2 -36.39 40.07 -14.09
CA ALA A 2 -36.05 38.66 -14.19
C ALA A 2 -35.34 38.21 -12.91
N ASN A 3 -35.94 37.29 -12.16
CA ASN A 3 -35.33 36.69 -10.97
C ASN A 3 -34.30 35.64 -11.40
N HIS A 4 -33.02 35.99 -11.32
CA HIS A 4 -31.92 35.08 -11.54
C HIS A 4 -31.70 34.27 -10.25
N VAL A 5 -32.29 33.09 -10.16
CA VAL A 5 -32.00 32.13 -9.08
C VAL A 5 -30.57 31.63 -9.30
N ARG A 6 -29.65 31.97 -8.39
CA ARG A 6 -28.30 31.42 -8.36
C ARG A 6 -28.30 30.22 -7.42
N SER A 7 -28.09 29.04 -7.97
CA SER A 7 -27.89 27.80 -7.20
C SER A 7 -26.56 27.88 -6.47
N ASN A 8 -26.60 27.90 -5.14
CA ASN A 8 -25.42 27.64 -4.31
C ASN A 8 -25.26 26.12 -4.18
N SER A 9 -24.41 25.50 -5.01
CA SER A 9 -23.90 24.17 -4.71
C SER A 9 -22.85 24.31 -3.60
N LEU A 10 -23.20 23.88 -2.40
CA LEU A 10 -22.21 23.61 -1.35
C LEU A 10 -21.24 22.53 -1.86
N PRO A 11 -19.94 22.58 -1.50
CA PRO A 11 -19.05 21.47 -1.81
C PRO A 11 -19.64 20.21 -1.17
N SER A 12 -19.94 19.18 -1.98
CA SER A 12 -20.42 17.92 -1.43
C SER A 12 -19.35 17.40 -0.48
N LYS A 13 -19.74 17.06 0.74
CA LYS A 13 -18.85 16.33 1.64
C LYS A 13 -18.61 14.98 0.97
N SER A 14 -17.35 14.67 0.67
CA SER A 14 -16.93 13.35 0.25
C SER A 14 -17.43 12.31 1.27
N HIS A 15 -17.91 11.17 0.77
CA HIS A 15 -18.41 10.08 1.61
C HIS A 15 -17.35 9.71 2.67
N PRO A 16 -17.72 9.47 3.94
CA PRO A 16 -16.75 9.26 5.03
C PRO A 16 -15.77 8.11 4.75
N LEU A 17 -16.19 7.05 4.06
CA LEU A 17 -15.28 5.97 3.63
C LEU A 17 -14.25 6.44 2.60
N MET A 18 -14.62 7.36 1.70
CA MET A 18 -13.69 7.91 0.72
C MET A 18 -12.65 8.82 1.35
N GLN A 19 -13.05 9.55 2.39
CA GLN A 19 -12.11 10.32 3.20
C GLN A 19 -11.11 9.40 3.91
N ASN A 20 -11.57 8.26 4.42
CA ASN A 20 -10.70 7.29 5.10
C ASN A 20 -9.69 6.64 4.13
N VAL A 21 -10.11 6.32 2.90
CA VAL A 21 -9.19 5.83 1.84
C VAL A 21 -8.08 6.84 1.58
N GLU A 22 -8.41 8.13 1.42
CA GLU A 22 -7.45 9.19 1.17
C GLU A 22 -6.48 9.38 2.36
N ASP A 23 -6.99 9.33 3.59
CA ASP A 23 -6.17 9.43 4.80
C ASP A 23 -5.16 8.28 4.90
N HIS A 24 -5.56 7.05 4.57
CA HIS A 24 -4.66 5.90 4.55
C HIS A 24 -3.59 6.02 3.44
N LEU A 25 -3.95 6.51 2.25
CA LEU A 25 -2.99 6.78 1.18
C LEU A 25 -1.98 7.88 1.55
N CYS A 26 -2.45 8.96 2.20
CA CYS A 26 -1.58 10.02 2.69
C CYS A 26 -0.60 9.50 3.74
N ARG A 27 -1.05 8.66 4.67
CA ARG A 27 -0.19 7.99 5.66
C ARG A 27 0.87 7.10 5.00
N LEU A 28 0.52 6.36 3.95
CA LEU A 28 1.46 5.51 3.20
C LEU A 28 2.51 6.33 2.46
N ARG A 29 2.14 7.53 1.97
CA ARG A 29 3.05 8.45 1.28
C ARG A 29 4.03 9.14 2.24
N ALA A 30 3.70 9.23 3.52
CA ALA A 30 4.59 9.79 4.53
C ALA A 30 5.83 8.89 4.73
N SER A 31 7.00 9.40 4.37
CA SER A 31 8.27 8.67 4.32
C SER A 31 8.87 8.30 5.68
N ASP A 32 8.27 8.74 6.78
CA ASP A 32 8.77 8.51 8.14
C ASP A 32 8.13 7.28 8.83
N SER A 33 7.35 6.49 8.09
CA SER A 33 6.70 5.29 8.64
C SER A 33 7.68 4.10 8.69
N SER A 34 7.73 3.43 9.85
CA SER A 34 8.37 2.12 9.97
C SER A 34 7.66 1.10 9.07
N VAL A 35 8.37 0.04 8.65
CA VAL A 35 7.78 -1.06 7.85
C VAL A 35 6.51 -1.61 8.51
N CYS A 36 6.49 -1.76 9.83
CA CYS A 36 5.32 -2.24 10.57
C CYS A 36 4.13 -1.26 10.47
N SER A 37 4.37 0.05 10.60
CA SER A 37 3.32 1.05 10.45
C SER A 37 2.82 1.18 9.02
N SER A 38 3.70 1.03 8.01
CA SER A 38 3.27 1.03 6.60
C SER A 38 2.39 -0.18 6.31
N LEU A 39 2.78 -1.38 6.78
CA LEU A 39 1.97 -2.60 6.63
C LEU A 39 0.62 -2.50 7.38
N ALA A 40 0.59 -1.91 8.57
CA ALA A 40 -0.66 -1.66 9.30
C ALA A 40 -1.57 -0.69 8.54
N SER A 41 -1.03 0.45 8.09
CA SER A 41 -1.77 1.42 7.28
C SER A 41 -2.35 0.79 6.01
N LEU A 42 -1.62 -0.20 5.48
CA LEU A 42 -2.02 -0.87 4.27
C LEU A 42 -3.15 -1.88 4.46
N LYS A 43 -3.10 -2.58 5.58
CA LYS A 43 -4.21 -3.41 6.03
C LYS A 43 -5.46 -2.55 6.20
N ASP A 44 -5.36 -1.41 6.88
CA ASP A 44 -6.48 -0.50 7.09
C ASP A 44 -7.08 0.02 5.75
N LEU A 45 -6.21 0.36 4.79
CA LEU A 45 -6.62 0.76 3.44
C LEU A 45 -7.41 -0.35 2.74
N HIS A 46 -6.90 -1.58 2.79
CA HIS A 46 -7.56 -2.74 2.18
C HIS A 46 -8.92 -3.03 2.81
N GLU A 47 -9.03 -2.97 4.14
CA GLU A 47 -10.32 -3.12 4.84
C GLU A 47 -11.31 -2.02 4.42
N THR A 48 -10.87 -0.77 4.36
CA THR A 48 -11.71 0.36 3.93
C THR A 48 -12.17 0.22 2.48
N ILE A 49 -11.28 -0.22 1.56
CA ILE A 49 -11.64 -0.48 0.16
C ILE A 49 -12.69 -1.59 0.08
N ASN A 50 -12.53 -2.65 0.86
CA ASN A 50 -13.51 -3.73 0.92
C ASN A 50 -14.89 -3.25 1.41
N ASP A 51 -14.93 -2.30 2.34
CA ASP A 51 -16.18 -1.66 2.78
C ASP A 51 -16.79 -0.78 1.67
N VAL A 52 -15.96 -0.06 0.91
CA VAL A 52 -16.39 0.73 -0.25
C VAL A 52 -17.02 -0.15 -1.33
N ILE A 53 -16.40 -1.27 -1.67
CA ILE A 53 -16.91 -2.20 -2.69
C ILE A 53 -18.27 -2.78 -2.29
N GLN A 54 -18.54 -2.96 -0.99
CA GLN A 54 -19.81 -3.49 -0.50
C GLN A 54 -20.96 -2.49 -0.52
N LEU A 55 -20.73 -1.21 -0.82
CA LEU A 55 -21.81 -0.23 -0.93
C LEU A 55 -22.79 -0.60 -2.05
N PRO A 56 -24.11 -0.53 -1.80
CA PRO A 56 -25.13 -0.85 -2.80
C PRO A 56 -25.00 -0.04 -4.10
N GLY A 57 -24.57 1.23 -4.01
CA GLY A 57 -24.36 2.07 -5.20
C GLY A 57 -23.21 1.60 -6.08
N ILE A 58 -22.12 1.12 -5.46
CA ILE A 58 -20.96 0.56 -6.17
C ILE A 58 -21.33 -0.80 -6.78
N GLN A 59 -22.00 -1.67 -6.01
CA GLN A 59 -22.47 -2.98 -6.47
C GLN A 59 -23.43 -2.90 -7.66
N GLN A 60 -24.29 -1.86 -7.70
CA GLN A 60 -25.21 -1.63 -8.82
C GLN A 60 -24.51 -1.03 -10.06
N ALA A 61 -23.43 -0.30 -9.88
CA ALA A 61 -22.65 0.28 -10.98
C ALA A 61 -21.63 -0.71 -11.58
N LEU A 62 -21.20 -1.73 -10.81
CA LEU A 62 -20.20 -2.73 -11.18
C LEU A 62 -20.50 -3.50 -12.49
N PRO A 63 -21.77 -3.86 -12.82
CA PRO A 63 -22.09 -4.57 -14.05
C PRO A 63 -21.97 -3.71 -15.31
N GLN A 64 -21.89 -2.38 -15.18
CA GLN A 64 -21.67 -1.49 -16.33
C GLN A 64 -20.23 -1.58 -16.82
N GLU A 65 -20.01 -1.27 -18.09
CA GLU A 65 -18.68 -1.36 -18.72
C GLU A 65 -17.63 -0.50 -17.99
N GLN A 66 -18.04 0.69 -17.51
CA GLN A 66 -17.21 1.56 -16.66
C GLN A 66 -16.93 0.94 -15.28
N GLY A 67 -17.92 0.29 -14.66
CA GLY A 67 -17.74 -0.41 -13.38
C GLY A 67 -16.76 -1.59 -13.48
N LYS A 68 -16.74 -2.28 -14.63
CA LYS A 68 -15.80 -3.38 -14.88
C LYS A 68 -14.36 -2.91 -15.06
N ASN A 69 -14.14 -1.77 -15.72
CA ASN A 69 -12.80 -1.17 -15.83
C ASN A 69 -12.28 -0.74 -14.46
N TRP A 70 -13.10 -0.01 -13.69
CA TRP A 70 -12.77 0.40 -12.33
C TRP A 70 -12.43 -0.80 -11.43
N ALA A 71 -13.22 -1.87 -11.50
CA ALA A 71 -12.97 -3.09 -10.73
C ALA A 71 -11.65 -3.77 -11.10
N ASN A 72 -11.31 -3.81 -12.39
CA ASN A 72 -10.04 -4.37 -12.86
C ASN A 72 -8.85 -3.54 -12.36
N GLU A 73 -8.91 -2.21 -12.43
CA GLU A 73 -7.86 -1.33 -11.92
C GLU A 73 -7.68 -1.46 -10.41
N LEU A 74 -8.79 -1.55 -9.67
CA LEU A 74 -8.78 -1.76 -8.23
C LEU A 74 -8.15 -3.11 -7.85
N LEU A 75 -8.50 -4.16 -8.59
CA LEU A 75 -7.94 -5.49 -8.41
C LEU A 75 -6.43 -5.52 -8.71
N ASP A 76 -6.02 -4.90 -9.81
CA ASP A 76 -4.62 -4.77 -10.22
C ASP A 76 -3.81 -3.98 -9.17
N GLY A 77 -4.37 -2.87 -8.67
CA GLY A 77 -3.82 -2.13 -7.53
C GLY A 77 -3.65 -2.98 -6.27
N SER A 78 -4.68 -3.77 -5.93
CA SER A 78 -4.66 -4.67 -4.77
C SER A 78 -3.66 -5.81 -4.93
N LEU A 79 -3.47 -6.33 -6.14
CA LEU A 79 -2.50 -7.39 -6.43
C LEU A 79 -1.06 -6.89 -6.29
N ARG A 80 -0.74 -5.72 -6.89
CA ARG A 80 0.55 -5.05 -6.70
C ARG A 80 0.85 -4.83 -5.22
N LEU A 81 -0.19 -4.54 -4.46
CA LEU A 81 -0.06 -4.29 -3.05
C LEU A 81 0.22 -5.56 -2.24
N LEU A 82 -0.44 -6.65 -2.57
CA LEU A 82 -0.18 -7.96 -2.01
C LEU A 82 1.27 -8.42 -2.30
N ASP A 83 1.76 -8.20 -3.52
CA ASP A 83 3.15 -8.48 -3.90
C ASP A 83 4.13 -7.67 -3.03
N SER A 84 3.82 -6.40 -2.80
CA SER A 84 4.59 -5.50 -1.94
C SER A 84 4.68 -6.03 -0.50
N CYS A 85 3.55 -6.46 0.06
CA CYS A 85 3.48 -7.12 1.37
C CYS A 85 4.30 -8.42 1.40
N GLY A 86 4.26 -9.20 0.31
CA GLY A 86 5.05 -10.42 0.16
C GLY A 86 6.55 -10.14 0.26
N ILE A 87 7.02 -9.14 -0.49
CA ILE A 87 8.41 -8.71 -0.46
C ILE A 87 8.83 -8.23 0.94
N ALA A 88 8.00 -7.40 1.59
CA ALA A 88 8.28 -6.89 2.93
C ALA A 88 8.39 -8.03 3.96
N ARG A 89 7.51 -9.04 3.87
CA ARG A 89 7.55 -10.24 4.70
C ARG A 89 8.85 -11.02 4.48
N ASP A 90 9.25 -11.26 3.24
CA ASP A 90 10.45 -12.03 2.91
C ASP A 90 11.72 -11.32 3.41
N VAL A 91 11.80 -9.99 3.28
CA VAL A 91 12.89 -9.18 3.86
C VAL A 91 12.90 -9.30 5.39
N THR A 92 11.73 -9.23 6.03
CA THR A 92 11.62 -9.35 7.49
C THR A 92 12.06 -10.73 7.98
N LEU A 93 11.67 -11.79 7.27
CA LEU A 93 12.10 -13.16 7.56
C LEU A 93 13.61 -13.31 7.41
N LEU A 94 14.19 -12.79 6.32
CA LEU A 94 15.63 -12.82 6.09
C LEU A 94 16.39 -12.10 7.20
N VAL A 95 15.92 -10.92 7.62
CA VAL A 95 16.52 -10.18 8.74
C VAL A 95 16.45 -11.02 10.02
N LYS A 96 15.28 -11.60 10.33
CA LYS A 96 15.09 -12.46 11.51
C LYS A 96 16.05 -13.65 11.50
N GLU A 97 16.13 -14.39 10.40
CA GLU A 97 17.05 -15.54 10.24
C GLU A 97 18.51 -15.11 10.41
N SER A 98 18.86 -13.94 9.86
CA SER A 98 20.22 -13.41 9.95
C SER A 98 20.63 -13.01 11.37
N VAL A 99 19.68 -12.51 12.17
CA VAL A 99 19.88 -12.21 13.60
C VAL A 99 20.02 -13.51 14.38
N GLN A 100 19.13 -14.49 14.15
CA GLN A 100 19.19 -15.79 14.81
C GLN A 100 20.49 -16.56 14.51
N GLU A 101 20.98 -16.50 13.28
CA GLU A 101 22.27 -17.09 12.86
C GLU A 101 23.43 -16.45 13.63
N LEU A 102 23.43 -15.11 13.74
CA LEU A 102 24.44 -14.36 14.47
C LEU A 102 24.40 -14.66 15.97
N GLU A 103 23.23 -14.64 16.60
CA GLU A 103 23.04 -15.00 18.01
C GLU A 103 23.53 -16.43 18.28
N SER A 104 23.22 -17.36 17.37
CA SER A 104 23.66 -18.75 17.46
C SER A 104 25.18 -18.90 17.29
N SER A 105 25.82 -18.10 16.44
CA SER A 105 27.28 -18.05 16.29
C SER A 105 27.94 -17.51 17.55
N LEU A 106 27.42 -16.39 18.08
CA LEU A 106 27.93 -15.76 19.30
C LEU A 106 27.85 -16.71 20.50
N ARG A 107 26.72 -17.41 20.65
CA ARG A 107 26.53 -18.39 21.74
C ARG A 107 27.51 -19.57 21.64
N ARG A 108 27.89 -19.99 20.42
CA ARG A 108 28.83 -21.11 20.20
C ARG A 108 30.30 -20.70 20.33
N SER A 109 30.59 -19.41 20.23
CA SER A 109 31.94 -18.86 20.26
C SER A 109 32.47 -18.74 21.70
N ARG A 110 33.37 -19.63 22.12
CA ARG A 110 34.12 -19.54 23.38
C ARG A 110 35.62 -19.37 23.07
N GLY A 111 36.16 -18.16 23.18
CA GLY A 111 37.59 -17.84 22.97
C GLY A 111 37.88 -16.79 21.89
N GLU A 112 39.15 -16.35 21.77
CA GLU A 112 39.60 -15.26 20.86
C GLU A 112 39.38 -15.57 19.37
N THR A 113 39.51 -16.84 18.95
CA THR A 113 39.24 -17.29 17.57
C THR A 113 37.77 -17.21 17.18
N GLY A 114 36.86 -17.22 18.16
CA GLY A 114 35.43 -17.10 17.92
C GLY A 114 34.96 -15.68 17.60
N VAL A 115 35.69 -14.65 18.09
CA VAL A 115 35.38 -13.24 17.82
C VAL A 115 35.54 -12.92 16.33
N GLY A 116 36.63 -13.36 15.70
CA GLY A 116 36.86 -13.16 14.26
C GLY A 116 35.77 -13.82 13.40
N HIS A 117 35.43 -15.08 13.71
CA HIS A 117 34.36 -15.80 13.02
C HIS A 117 32.99 -15.12 13.15
N ASN A 118 32.67 -14.53 14.31
CA ASN A 118 31.42 -13.79 14.51
C ASN A 118 31.36 -12.51 13.67
N VAL A 119 32.48 -11.80 13.51
CA VAL A 119 32.57 -10.61 12.66
C VAL A 119 32.36 -10.97 11.19
N ASP A 120 32.97 -12.06 10.72
CA ASP A 120 32.80 -12.54 9.35
C ASP A 120 31.35 -12.98 9.08
N ALA A 121 30.73 -13.72 10.02
CA ALA A 121 29.33 -14.14 9.93
C ALA A 121 28.37 -12.93 9.90
N TYR A 122 28.60 -11.93 10.76
CA TYR A 122 27.83 -10.68 10.73
C TYR A 122 27.98 -9.96 9.39
N MET A 123 29.21 -9.86 8.88
CA MET A 123 29.50 -9.13 7.65
C MET A 123 28.88 -9.82 6.42
N ALA A 124 28.87 -11.15 6.40
CA ALA A 124 28.17 -11.95 5.39
C ALA A 124 26.64 -11.74 5.47
N SER A 125 26.06 -11.83 6.67
CA SER A 125 24.65 -11.54 6.95
C SER A 125 24.25 -10.15 6.44
N ARG A 126 25.01 -9.11 6.79
CA ARG A 126 24.77 -7.72 6.36
C ARG A 126 24.81 -7.58 4.84
N LYS A 127 25.74 -8.27 4.16
CA LYS A 127 25.80 -8.29 2.69
C LYS A 127 24.55 -8.94 2.08
N ARG A 128 24.06 -10.06 2.61
CA ARG A 128 22.84 -10.72 2.14
C ARG A 128 21.63 -9.80 2.27
N VAL A 129 21.40 -9.24 3.47
CA VAL A 129 20.29 -8.31 3.74
C VAL A 129 20.35 -7.11 2.80
N THR A 130 21.52 -6.47 2.68
CA THR A 130 21.71 -5.31 1.79
C THR A 130 21.41 -5.65 0.33
N LYS A 131 21.84 -6.84 -0.14
CA LYS A 131 21.58 -7.30 -1.52
C LYS A 131 20.08 -7.51 -1.76
N THR A 132 19.40 -8.18 -0.84
CA THR A 132 17.96 -8.43 -0.94
C THR A 132 17.18 -7.12 -0.91
N VAL A 133 17.45 -6.23 0.04
CA VAL A 133 16.80 -4.91 0.12
C VAL A 133 16.98 -4.11 -1.18
N LYS A 134 18.20 -4.09 -1.74
CA LYS A 134 18.45 -3.44 -3.04
C LYS A 134 17.67 -4.08 -4.20
N MET A 135 17.56 -5.40 -4.21
CA MET A 135 16.77 -6.13 -5.20
C MET A 135 15.28 -5.80 -5.05
N CYS A 136 14.76 -5.73 -3.83
CA CYS A 136 13.39 -5.30 -3.55
C CYS A 136 13.14 -3.90 -4.10
N ILE A 137 13.97 -2.92 -3.75
CA ILE A 137 13.86 -1.53 -4.25
C ILE A 137 13.89 -1.48 -5.79
N LYS A 138 14.73 -2.29 -6.43
CA LYS A 138 14.79 -2.39 -7.89
C LYS A 138 13.49 -2.95 -8.49
N ASN A 139 12.94 -4.00 -7.89
CA ASN A 139 11.67 -4.58 -8.32
C ASN A 139 10.52 -3.58 -8.12
N PHE A 140 10.54 -2.79 -7.04
CA PHE A 140 9.58 -1.71 -6.79
C PHE A 140 9.65 -0.60 -7.85
N LYS A 141 10.85 -0.16 -8.26
CA LYS A 141 11.01 0.82 -9.36
C LYS A 141 10.50 0.34 -10.71
N GLY A 142 10.36 -0.98 -10.90
CA GLY A 142 9.73 -1.54 -12.11
C GLY A 142 8.24 -1.21 -12.23
N PHE A 143 7.56 -0.90 -11.11
CA PHE A 143 6.14 -0.58 -11.07
C PHE A 143 5.82 0.90 -11.36
N GLU A 144 6.81 1.81 -11.35
CA GLU A 144 6.60 3.24 -11.69
C GLU A 144 6.41 3.50 -13.20
N GLN A 145 6.44 2.48 -14.05
CA GLN A 145 6.20 2.63 -15.49
C GLN A 145 4.71 2.71 -15.87
N SER A 146 3.77 2.50 -14.93
CA SER A 146 2.40 3.02 -15.08
C SER A 146 2.33 4.38 -14.39
N SER A 147 2.02 5.41 -15.15
CA SER A 147 2.10 6.80 -14.70
C SER A 147 1.26 7.07 -13.44
N PRO A 148 1.64 8.03 -12.58
CA PRO A 148 0.80 8.51 -11.47
C PRO A 148 -0.56 9.09 -11.88
N VAL A 149 -0.82 9.16 -13.19
CA VAL A 149 -2.03 9.73 -13.79
C VAL A 149 -3.22 8.77 -13.67
N ASP A 150 -2.98 7.46 -13.56
CA ASP A 150 -4.07 6.47 -13.54
C ASP A 150 -4.81 6.44 -12.18
N VAL A 151 -4.10 6.68 -11.07
CA VAL A 151 -4.71 6.78 -9.73
C VAL A 151 -5.56 8.05 -9.58
N LEU A 152 -5.22 9.13 -10.31
CA LEU A 152 -6.00 10.37 -10.31
C LEU A 152 -7.27 10.26 -11.18
N ASN A 153 -7.32 9.31 -12.10
CA ASN A 153 -8.51 9.06 -12.90
C ASN A 153 -9.63 8.38 -12.08
N MET A 154 -9.25 7.61 -11.04
CA MET A 154 -10.21 7.09 -10.05
C MET A 154 -10.93 8.19 -9.28
N ASP A 155 -10.29 9.32 -8.96
CA ASP A 155 -10.96 10.43 -8.27
C ASP A 155 -12.12 10.99 -9.12
N GLN A 156 -11.96 11.01 -10.45
CA GLN A 156 -12.99 11.47 -11.38
C GLN A 156 -14.13 10.46 -11.49
N ASP A 157 -13.84 9.17 -11.65
CA ASP A 157 -14.85 8.11 -11.76
C ASP A 157 -15.62 7.93 -10.45
N LEU A 158 -14.93 8.04 -9.31
CA LEU A 158 -15.51 7.89 -7.98
C LEU A 158 -16.31 9.13 -7.57
N LYS A 159 -15.91 10.34 -7.98
CA LYS A 159 -16.78 11.53 -7.92
C LYS A 159 -18.06 11.35 -8.74
N THR A 160 -17.97 10.70 -9.90
CA THR A 160 -19.12 10.42 -10.76
C THR A 160 -20.09 9.45 -10.08
N ILE A 161 -19.57 8.38 -9.46
CA ILE A 161 -20.37 7.40 -8.68
C ILE A 161 -20.92 7.99 -7.38
N THR A 162 -20.19 8.90 -6.72
CA THR A 162 -20.69 9.58 -5.50
C THR A 162 -21.83 10.54 -5.84
N SER A 163 -21.77 11.19 -7.00
CA SER A 163 -22.84 12.09 -7.47
C SER A 163 -24.14 11.37 -7.84
N THR A 164 -24.10 10.08 -8.16
CA THR A 164 -25.30 9.27 -8.44
C THR A 164 -25.94 8.71 -7.16
N LEU A 165 -25.17 8.58 -6.07
CA LEU A 165 -25.68 8.13 -4.77
C LEU A 165 -26.45 9.24 -4.01
N ASP A 166 -26.07 10.51 -4.17
CA ASP A 166 -26.73 11.66 -3.53
C ASP A 166 -28.08 12.04 -4.19
N ARG A 167 -28.44 11.38 -5.29
CA ARG A 167 -29.66 11.65 -6.09
C ARG A 167 -30.77 10.62 -5.89
N SER A 168 -30.57 9.64 -5.00
CA SER A 168 -31.52 8.57 -4.64
C SER A 168 -32.02 8.77 -3.22
#